data_AF-A0A7T4Y5V3-F1
#
_entry.id   AF-A0A7T4Y5V3-F1
#
_cell.length_a   1.000
_cell.length_b   1.000
_cell.length_c   1.000
_cell.angle_alpha   90.00
_cell.angle_beta   90.00
_cell.angle_gamma   90.00
#
_symmetry.space_group_name_H-M   'P 1'
#
loop_
_entity.id
_entity.type
_entity.pdbx_description
1 polymer ?
#
loop_
_entity_poly.entity_id
_entity_poly.type
_entity_poly.pdbx_seq_one_letter_code
_entity_poly.pdbx_strand_id
1 'polypeptide(L)'
;MMAKRAGLQVRLVQHYERDELDGAGLPAGLEAFSRLCEEYEVPIVSMRDAERRARDVAYLDEIHLSPEGQDLLADALLAAANLPAGGRNVAASGLRH
;
A
#
# COMPACT_ATOMS: atom_id res chain seq x y z
N MET A 1 6.46 -19.07 -3.28
CA MET A 1 7.70 -18.53 -2.68
C MET A 1 8.89 -18.58 -3.66
N MET A 2 8.89 -17.76 -4.72
CA MET A 2 10.08 -17.61 -5.58
C MET A 2 11.04 -16.55 -5.01
N ALA A 3 10.51 -15.42 -4.54
CA ALA A 3 11.33 -14.33 -4.00
C ALA A 3 12.13 -14.72 -2.74
N LYS A 4 11.49 -15.38 -1.75
CA LYS A 4 12.19 -15.87 -0.55
C LYS A 4 13.26 -16.92 -0.88
N ARG A 5 13.02 -17.80 -1.86
CA ARG A 5 14.03 -18.76 -2.35
C ARG A 5 15.19 -18.07 -3.07
N ALA A 6 14.94 -16.94 -3.71
CA ALA A 6 15.96 -16.10 -4.34
C ALA A 6 16.66 -15.15 -3.35
N GLY A 7 16.38 -15.23 -2.05
CA GLY A 7 16.96 -14.34 -1.04
C GLY A 7 16.52 -12.88 -1.16
N LEU A 8 15.44 -12.60 -1.91
CA LEU A 8 14.93 -11.26 -2.12
C LEU A 8 14.08 -10.81 -0.95
N GLN A 9 14.30 -9.58 -0.49
CA GLN A 9 13.40 -8.89 0.42
C GLN A 9 12.24 -8.30 -0.38
N VAL A 10 11.04 -8.81 -0.15
CA VAL A 10 9.81 -8.31 -0.76
C VAL A 10 9.11 -7.37 0.20
N ARG A 11 8.63 -6.26 -0.34
CA ARG A 11 7.77 -5.29 0.34
C ARG A 11 6.65 -4.97 -0.63
N LEU A 12 5.47 -4.68 -0.10
CA LEU A 12 4.28 -4.43 -0.91
C LEU A 12 3.76 -3.02 -0.65
N VAL A 13 3.24 -2.41 -1.70
CA VAL A 13 2.44 -1.19 -1.61
C VAL A 13 1.01 -1.56 -1.97
N GLN A 14 0.06 -1.16 -1.14
CA GLN A 14 -1.35 -1.50 -1.28
C GLN A 14 -2.17 -0.25 -1.61
N HIS A 15 -2.62 -0.20 -2.86
CA HIS A 15 -3.63 0.71 -3.42
C HIS A 15 -5.03 0.12 -3.23
N TYR A 16 -6.06 0.96 -3.22
CA TYR A 16 -7.46 0.59 -2.98
C TYR A 16 -8.37 1.01 -4.12
N GLU A 17 -9.48 0.31 -4.30
CA GLU A 17 -10.54 0.84 -5.15
C GLU A 17 -11.16 2.08 -4.48
N ARG A 18 -11.57 3.05 -5.29
CA ARG A 18 -12.02 4.36 -4.82
C ARG A 18 -13.18 4.27 -3.81
N ASP A 19 -14.08 3.32 -4.00
CA ASP A 19 -15.24 3.10 -3.14
C ASP A 19 -14.92 2.31 -1.86
N GLU A 20 -13.81 1.59 -1.83
CA GLU A 20 -13.35 0.86 -0.64
C GLU A 20 -12.71 1.78 0.41
N LEU A 21 -12.40 3.02 0.01
CA LEU A 21 -11.74 4.00 0.87
C LEU A 21 -12.58 4.35 2.09
N ASP A 22 -13.91 4.37 2.04
CA ASP A 22 -14.75 4.82 3.16
C ASP A 22 -15.18 3.69 4.12
N GLY A 23 -14.93 2.43 3.76
CA GLY A 23 -15.34 1.28 4.57
C GLY A 23 -14.69 1.24 5.96
N ALA A 24 -15.41 0.68 6.95
CA ALA A 24 -14.89 0.55 8.32
C ALA A 24 -13.70 -0.45 8.45
N GLY A 25 -13.50 -1.31 7.45
CA GLY A 25 -12.46 -2.35 7.46
C GLY A 25 -11.79 -2.51 6.10
N LEU A 26 -10.90 -3.51 6.00
CA LEU A 26 -10.37 -3.96 4.72
C LEU A 26 -11.45 -4.80 3.99
N PRO A 27 -11.55 -4.69 2.67
CA PRO A 27 -12.26 -5.68 1.84
C PRO A 27 -11.76 -7.10 2.17
N ALA A 28 -12.65 -8.10 2.13
CA ALA A 28 -12.33 -9.47 2.56
C ALA A 28 -11.11 -10.07 1.84
N GLY A 29 -10.94 -9.75 0.55
CA GLY A 29 -9.77 -10.15 -0.23
C GLY A 29 -8.47 -9.52 0.28
N LEU A 30 -8.48 -8.21 0.55
CA LEU A 30 -7.33 -7.49 1.11
C LEU A 30 -7.03 -7.91 2.56
N GLU A 31 -8.05 -8.26 3.34
CA GLU A 31 -7.85 -8.80 4.69
C GLU A 31 -7.15 -10.16 4.66
N ALA A 32 -7.63 -11.09 3.83
CA ALA A 32 -7.00 -12.41 3.66
C ALA A 32 -5.55 -12.27 3.15
N PHE A 33 -5.32 -11.34 2.22
CA PHE A 33 -3.99 -11.04 1.71
C PHE A 33 -3.06 -10.44 2.77
N SER A 34 -3.56 -9.52 3.60
CA SER A 34 -2.79 -8.93 4.70
C SER A 34 -2.36 -9.99 5.73
N ARG A 35 -3.24 -10.94 6.05
CA ARG A 35 -2.91 -12.05 6.96
C ARG A 35 -1.81 -12.95 6.40
N LEU A 36 -1.84 -13.24 5.10
CA LEU A 36 -0.76 -13.98 4.43
C LEU A 36 0.56 -13.20 4.49
N CYS A 37 0.54 -11.90 4.21
CA CYS A 37 1.75 -11.09 4.26
C CYS A 37 2.36 -11.06 5.67
N GLU A 38 1.53 -11.00 6.70
CA GLU A 38 1.97 -11.11 8.10
C GLU A 38 2.61 -12.48 8.39
N GLU A 39 1.99 -13.59 7.97
CA GLU A 39 2.53 -14.95 8.12
C GLU A 39 3.93 -15.10 7.47
N TYR A 40 4.13 -14.46 6.32
CA TYR A 40 5.39 -14.51 5.57
C TYR A 40 6.38 -13.39 5.91
N GLU A 41 6.07 -12.55 6.90
CA GLU A 41 6.87 -11.39 7.31
C GLU A 41 7.15 -10.44 6.13
N VAL A 42 6.17 -10.26 5.25
CA VAL A 42 6.21 -9.33 4.11
C VAL A 42 5.55 -8.02 4.53
N PRO A 43 6.32 -6.91 4.65
CA PRO A 43 5.74 -5.63 5.03
C PRO A 43 4.82 -5.08 3.95
N ILE A 44 3.69 -4.50 4.37
CA ILE A 44 2.78 -3.75 3.51
C ILE A 44 2.82 -2.26 3.91
N VAL A 45 2.98 -1.40 2.90
CA VAL A 45 2.73 0.03 2.99
C VAL A 45 1.34 0.31 2.41
N SER A 46 0.40 0.70 3.27
CA SER A 46 -0.96 1.02 2.86
C SER A 46 -1.05 2.47 2.37
N MET A 47 -1.65 2.67 1.19
CA MET A 47 -1.95 3.98 0.63
C MET A 47 -3.29 4.56 1.11
N ARG A 48 -4.09 3.78 1.86
CA ARG A 48 -5.51 4.08 2.14
C ARG A 48 -5.76 5.50 2.63
N ASP A 49 -4.97 5.93 3.60
CA ASP A 49 -5.16 7.26 4.21
C ASP A 49 -4.76 8.39 3.26
N ALA A 50 -3.76 8.16 2.40
CA ALA A 50 -3.33 9.11 1.40
C ALA A 50 -4.38 9.24 0.28
N GLU A 51 -4.84 8.10 -0.25
CA GLU A 51 -5.91 8.05 -1.26
C GLU A 51 -7.21 8.65 -0.72
N ARG A 52 -7.60 8.32 0.52
CA ARG A 52 -8.83 8.87 1.13
C ARG A 52 -8.78 10.40 1.22
N ARG A 53 -7.62 10.99 1.57
CA ARG A 53 -7.46 12.45 1.63
C ARG A 53 -7.48 13.12 0.25
N ALA A 54 -7.05 12.40 -0.78
CA ALA A 54 -6.93 12.91 -2.14
C ALA A 54 -7.96 12.29 -3.10
N ARG A 55 -9.06 11.71 -2.58
CA ARG A 55 -9.98 10.84 -3.33
C ARG A 55 -10.48 11.45 -4.64
N ASP A 56 -10.76 12.75 -4.63
CA ASP A 56 -11.33 13.46 -5.78
C ASP A 56 -10.34 13.69 -6.92
N VAL A 57 -9.04 13.60 -6.63
CA VAL A 57 -7.97 13.85 -7.60
C VAL A 57 -7.10 12.63 -7.87
N ALA A 58 -7.06 11.63 -6.98
CA ALA A 58 -6.17 10.48 -7.08
C ALA A 58 -6.61 9.41 -8.09
N TYR A 59 -7.83 9.49 -8.61
CA TYR A 59 -8.46 8.43 -9.41
C TYR A 59 -8.93 8.94 -10.78
N LEU A 60 -8.69 8.14 -11.83
CA LEU A 60 -9.31 8.34 -13.16
C LEU A 60 -10.70 7.70 -13.23
N ASP A 61 -10.84 6.54 -12.60
CA ASP A 61 -12.06 5.76 -12.45
C ASP A 61 -12.02 5.01 -11.11
N GLU A 62 -12.88 4.00 -10.92
CA GLU A 62 -12.98 3.31 -9.64
C GLU A 62 -11.71 2.56 -9.20
N ILE A 63 -10.79 2.22 -10.12
CA ILE A 63 -9.61 1.40 -9.78
C ILE A 63 -8.28 2.00 -10.26
N HIS A 64 -8.28 2.83 -11.31
CA HIS A 64 -7.07 3.37 -11.90
C HIS A 64 -6.68 4.71 -11.27
N LEU A 65 -5.40 4.85 -10.91
CA LEU A 65 -4.82 6.09 -10.42
C LEU A 65 -4.65 7.12 -11.55
N SER A 66 -4.96 8.37 -11.22
CA SER A 66 -4.61 9.56 -12.03
C SER A 66 -3.12 9.89 -11.92
N PRO A 67 -2.57 10.86 -12.68
CA PRO A 67 -1.22 11.35 -12.46
C PRO A 67 -0.94 11.74 -11.00
N GLU A 68 -1.85 12.47 -10.36
CA GLU A 68 -1.75 12.84 -8.95
C GLU A 68 -1.80 11.61 -8.02
N GLY A 69 -2.59 10.60 -8.38
CA GLY A 69 -2.61 9.30 -7.70
C GLY A 69 -1.30 8.53 -7.84
N GLN A 70 -0.65 8.61 -9.00
CA GLN A 70 0.67 8.00 -9.24
C GLN A 70 1.76 8.67 -8.39
N ASP A 71 1.66 9.96 -8.10
CA ASP A 71 2.56 10.64 -7.16
C ASP A 71 2.43 10.06 -5.74
N LEU A 72 1.20 9.79 -5.28
CA LEU A 72 0.96 9.10 -4.00
C LEU A 72 1.54 7.67 -3.99
N LEU A 73 1.45 6.96 -5.12
CA LEU A 73 2.06 5.64 -5.28
C LEU A 73 3.59 5.74 -5.21
N ALA A 74 4.19 6.75 -5.84
CA ALA A 74 5.63 6.98 -5.81
C ALA A 74 6.11 7.22 -4.36
N ASP A 75 5.41 8.04 -3.58
CA ASP A 75 5.70 8.26 -2.16
C ASP A 75 5.61 6.96 -1.35
N ALA A 76 4.58 6.15 -1.59
CA ALA A 76 4.42 4.87 -0.91
C ALA A 76 5.51 3.84 -1.30
N LEU A 77 5.94 3.83 -2.56
CA LEU A 77 7.07 3.01 -3.03
C LEU A 77 8.39 3.45 -2.37
N LEU A 78 8.63 4.75 -2.25
CA LEU A 78 9.79 5.28 -1.53
C LEU A 78 9.73 4.91 -0.05
N ALA A 79 8.57 5.03 0.60
CA ALA A 79 8.38 4.59 1.98
C ALA A 79 8.67 3.10 2.14
N ALA A 80 8.16 2.26 1.23
CA ALA A 80 8.45 0.83 1.22
C ALA A 80 9.95 0.57 1.05
N ALA A 81 10.62 1.20 0.09
CA ALA A 81 12.06 1.04 -0.14
C ALA A 81 12.91 1.39 1.08
N ASN A 82 12.47 2.36 1.88
CA ASN A 82 13.14 2.82 3.10
C ASN A 82 12.80 2.00 4.36
N LEU A 83 11.90 1.01 4.29
CA LEU A 83 11.63 0.15 5.44
C LEU A 83 12.86 -0.68 5.81
N PRO A 84 13.30 -0.65 7.09
CA PRO A 84 14.42 -1.46 7.54
C PRO A 84 14.13 -2.95 7.29
N ALA A 85 15.17 -3.73 7.05
CA ALA A 85 15.05 -5.18 6.99
C ALA A 85 14.53 -5.69 8.35
N GLY A 86 13.26 -6.10 8.40
CA GLY A 86 12.55 -6.47 9.64
C GLY A 86 11.56 -5.42 10.18
N GLY A 87 11.29 -4.34 9.44
CA GLY A 87 10.27 -3.35 9.79
C GLY A 87 8.84 -3.91 9.71
N ARG A 88 8.04 -3.67 10.75
CA ARG A 88 6.59 -3.97 10.77
C ARG A 88 5.82 -3.07 9.79
N ASN A 89 4.61 -3.46 9.42
CA ASN A 89 3.69 -2.70 8.54
C ASN A 89 3.60 -1.22 8.96
N VAL A 90 3.66 -0.30 8.00
CA VAL A 90 3.63 1.16 8.24
C VAL A 90 2.63 1.80 7.29
N ALA A 91 1.80 2.71 7.79
CA ALA A 91 0.98 3.57 6.94
C ALA A 91 1.90 4.52 6.15
N ALA A 92 1.58 4.80 4.89
CA ALA A 92 2.23 5.87 4.14
C ALA A 92 1.85 7.23 4.76
N SER A 93 2.48 7.61 5.87
CA SER A 93 2.35 8.96 6.40
C SER A 93 3.13 9.88 5.49
N GLY A 94 2.41 10.71 4.73
CA GLY A 94 2.98 11.71 3.83
C GLY A 94 4.15 12.45 4.49
N LEU A 95 5.34 12.22 3.93
CA LEU A 95 6.56 12.92 4.31
C LEU A 95 6.35 14.40 3.99
N ARG A 96 6.06 15.19 5.03
CA ARG A 96 6.15 16.65 4.92
C ARG A 96 7.63 17.00 4.90
N HIS A 97 8.10 17.47 3.75
CA HIS A 97 9.30 18.32 3.65
C HIS A 97 8.90 19.78 3.83
#